data_AF-G4ZAC3-F1
#
_entry.id   AF-G4ZAC3-F1
#
_cell.length_a   1.000
_cell.length_b   1.000
_cell.length_c   1.000
_cell.angle_alpha   90.00
_cell.angle_beta   90.00
_cell.angle_gamma   90.00
#
_symmetry.space_group_name_H-M   'P 1'
#
loop_
_entity.id
_entity.type
_entity.pdbx_description
1 polymer ?
#
loop_
_entity_poly.entity_id
_entity_poly.type
_entity_poly.pdbx_seq_one_letter_code
_entity_poly.pdbx_strand_id
1 'polypeptide(L)'
;MQLYCNVNCCPYSGNCGNALVESTKVAVARNLVTRQLAVVAQEFIAAGMILGEYLGEIEHVGASHAARPRNEGYRLVMTQRPETPSLPVRVAVNAQQMGGLIRFVNHSCAPVARFLEVANGR
;
A
#
# COMPACT_ATOMS: atom_id res chain seq x y z
N MET A 1 -14.51 -3.75 -5.91
CA MET A 1 -13.62 -3.48 -4.78
C MET A 1 -13.67 -4.70 -3.86
N GLN A 2 -12.52 -5.26 -3.46
CA GLN A 2 -12.52 -6.42 -2.56
C GLN A 2 -12.75 -5.96 -1.11
N LEU A 3 -13.52 -6.73 -0.34
CA LEU A 3 -13.86 -6.42 1.04
C LEU A 3 -13.01 -7.24 2.00
N TYR A 4 -12.27 -6.55 2.87
CA TYR A 4 -11.46 -7.18 3.91
C TYR A 4 -11.92 -6.74 5.30
N CYS A 5 -11.70 -7.63 6.26
CA CYS A 5 -12.05 -7.40 7.65
C CYS A 5 -10.94 -6.64 8.37
N ASN A 6 -11.33 -5.70 9.24
CA ASN A 6 -10.45 -5.08 10.21
C ASN A 6 -11.11 -5.05 11.60
N VAL A 7 -10.44 -4.44 12.58
CA VAL A 7 -10.92 -4.31 13.97
C VAL A 7 -12.30 -3.64 14.06
N ASN A 8 -12.63 -2.77 13.10
CA ASN A 8 -13.87 -2.00 13.14
C ASN A 8 -15.05 -2.78 12.57
N CYS A 9 -14.86 -3.66 11.59
CA CYS A 9 -15.98 -4.34 10.90
C CYS A 9 -16.11 -5.85 11.21
N CYS A 10 -15.20 -6.43 11.99
CA CYS A 10 -15.18 -7.87 12.25
C CYS A 10 -15.48 -8.21 13.72
N PRO A 11 -16.44 -9.11 14.02
CA PRO A 11 -16.72 -9.58 15.40
C PRO A 11 -15.52 -10.23 16.10
N TYR A 12 -14.54 -10.71 15.34
CA TYR A 12 -13.30 -11.30 15.83
C TYR A 12 -12.15 -10.29 15.91
N SER A 13 -12.46 -8.99 16.00
CA SER A 13 -11.47 -7.91 16.07
C SER A 13 -10.43 -7.94 14.93
N GLY A 14 -10.86 -8.35 13.73
CA GLY A 14 -9.96 -8.44 12.57
C GLY A 14 -9.08 -9.69 12.56
N ASN A 15 -9.35 -10.73 13.36
CA ASN A 15 -8.60 -11.99 13.35
C ASN A 15 -9.27 -13.11 12.54
N CYS A 16 -10.21 -12.79 11.65
CA CYS A 16 -10.83 -13.78 10.77
C CYS A 16 -9.97 -14.05 9.52
N GLY A 17 -10.24 -15.13 8.80
CA GLY A 17 -9.53 -15.47 7.56
C GLY A 17 -9.69 -14.46 6.41
N ASN A 18 -10.55 -13.45 6.56
CA ASN A 18 -10.74 -12.36 5.60
C ASN A 18 -10.03 -11.06 6.03
N ALA A 19 -9.16 -11.11 7.04
CA ALA A 19 -8.38 -9.96 7.46
C ALA A 19 -7.10 -9.79 6.63
N LEU A 20 -6.63 -8.55 6.51
CA LEU A 20 -5.31 -8.25 5.98
C LEU A 20 -4.30 -8.52 7.09
N VAL A 21 -3.36 -9.43 6.82
CA VAL A 21 -2.28 -9.77 7.75
C VAL A 21 -0.96 -9.54 7.04
N GLU A 22 -0.07 -8.78 7.68
CA GLU A 22 1.30 -8.56 7.21
C GLU A 22 2.04 -9.90 7.10
N SER A 23 2.70 -10.11 5.96
CA SER A 23 3.41 -11.37 5.71
C SER A 23 4.74 -11.41 6.43
N THR A 24 4.97 -12.47 7.20
CA THR A 24 6.29 -12.76 7.78
C THR A 24 7.28 -13.30 6.74
N LYS A 25 6.84 -13.54 5.51
CA LYS A 25 7.64 -14.13 4.42
C LYS A 25 8.49 -13.11 3.67
N VAL A 26 8.40 -11.84 4.03
CA VAL A 26 9.14 -10.75 3.39
C VAL A 26 9.94 -9.96 4.42
N ALA A 27 11.08 -9.42 4.00
CA ALA A 27 11.91 -8.56 4.83
C ALA A 27 12.49 -7.41 4.01
N VAL A 28 12.93 -6.35 4.69
CA VAL A 28 13.72 -5.28 4.06
C VAL A 28 15.18 -5.69 4.05
N ALA A 29 15.77 -5.68 2.87
CA ALA A 29 17.20 -5.87 2.67
C ALA A 29 17.81 -4.60 2.06
N ARG A 30 19.11 -4.42 2.28
CA ARG A 30 19.90 -3.38 1.62
C ARG A 30 20.77 -4.00 0.55
N ASN A 31 20.66 -3.50 -0.68
CA ASN A 31 21.57 -3.89 -1.75
C ASN A 31 23.00 -3.42 -1.41
N LEU A 32 23.98 -4.33 -1.46
CA LEU A 32 25.37 -4.00 -1.09
C LEU A 32 26.06 -3.06 -2.07
N VAL A 33 25.66 -3.09 -3.35
CA VAL A 33 26.22 -2.25 -4.42
C VAL A 33 25.53 -0.90 -4.47
N THR A 34 24.21 -0.87 -4.65
CA THR A 34 23.47 0.39 -4.83
C THR A 34 23.11 1.07 -3.51
N ARG A 35 23.26 0.38 -2.37
CA ARG A 35 22.83 0.82 -1.03
C ARG A 35 21.34 1.10 -0.90
N GLN A 36 20.55 0.82 -1.93
CA GLN A 36 19.09 0.97 -1.91
C GLN A 36 18.46 -0.11 -1.04
N LEU A 37 17.35 0.25 -0.41
CA LEU A 37 16.49 -0.70 0.29
C LEU A 37 15.58 -1.41 -0.71
N ALA A 38 15.23 -2.65 -0.40
CA ALA A 38 14.31 -3.46 -1.18
C ALA A 38 13.55 -4.40 -0.24
N VAL A 39 12.33 -4.78 -0.64
CA VAL A 39 11.62 -5.89 -0.03
C VAL A 39 12.00 -7.18 -0.75
N VAL A 40 12.40 -8.20 0.00
CA VAL A 40 12.82 -9.51 -0.52
C VAL A 40 12.03 -10.61 0.17
N ALA A 41 11.76 -11.70 -0.55
CA ALA A 41 11.19 -12.91 0.04
C ALA A 41 12.24 -13.62 0.91
N GLN A 42 11.81 -14.07 2.10
CA GLN A 42 12.61 -14.90 3.02
C GLN A 42 12.37 -16.40 2.79
N GLU A 43 11.24 -16.74 2.16
CA GLU A 43 10.83 -18.10 1.86
C GLU A 43 9.92 -18.10 0.61
N PHE A 44 9.45 -19.28 0.19
CA PHE A 44 8.54 -19.40 -0.94
C PHE A 44 7.19 -18.71 -0.65
N ILE A 45 6.74 -17.90 -1.62
CA ILE A 45 5.46 -17.20 -1.59
C ILE A 45 4.63 -17.69 -2.77
N ALA A 46 3.50 -18.33 -2.45
CA ALA A 46 2.55 -18.78 -3.47
C ALA A 46 1.84 -17.58 -4.14
N ALA A 47 1.35 -17.79 -5.36
CA ALA A 47 0.53 -16.80 -6.05
C ALA A 47 -0.76 -16.51 -5.28
N GLY A 48 -1.15 -15.23 -5.22
CA GLY A 48 -2.36 -14.80 -4.51
C GLY A 48 -2.19 -14.52 -3.02
N MET A 49 -1.00 -14.75 -2.46
CA MET A 49 -0.72 -14.43 -1.06
C MET A 49 -0.59 -12.90 -0.86
N ILE A 50 -1.14 -12.42 0.26
CA ILE A 50 -0.99 -11.04 0.72
C ILE A 50 0.42 -10.87 1.27
N LEU A 51 1.09 -9.78 0.88
CA LEU A 51 2.44 -9.44 1.37
C LEU A 51 2.39 -8.45 2.53
N GLY A 52 1.43 -7.53 2.51
CA GLY A 52 1.28 -6.46 3.49
C GLY A 52 0.56 -5.27 2.89
N GLU A 53 0.30 -4.27 3.72
CA GLU A 53 -0.38 -3.04 3.37
C GLU A 53 0.61 -1.91 3.05
N TYR A 54 0.26 -1.07 2.08
CA TYR A 54 0.99 0.17 1.83
C TYR A 54 0.50 1.25 2.79
N LEU A 55 1.07 1.26 3.99
CA LEU A 55 0.70 2.20 5.05
C LEU A 55 1.46 3.52 4.92
N GLY A 56 0.80 4.61 5.28
CA GLY A 56 1.34 5.97 5.31
C GLY A 56 0.28 6.99 5.72
N GLU A 57 0.62 8.27 5.61
CA GLU A 57 -0.33 9.35 5.83
C GLU A 57 -1.32 9.45 4.67
N ILE A 58 -2.62 9.58 4.96
CA ILE A 58 -3.64 9.83 3.95
C ILE A 58 -3.71 11.33 3.70
N GLU A 59 -3.47 11.74 2.45
CA GLU A 59 -3.49 13.15 2.05
C GLU A 59 -4.34 13.38 0.80
N HIS A 60 -4.79 14.63 0.65
CA HIS A 60 -5.41 15.10 -0.59
C HIS A 60 -4.35 15.64 -1.55
N VAL A 61 -4.41 15.23 -2.81
CA VAL A 61 -3.55 15.74 -3.89
C VAL A 61 -4.39 16.28 -5.04
N GLY A 62 -3.82 17.14 -5.87
CA GLY A 62 -4.50 17.67 -7.05
C GLY A 62 -5.00 16.55 -7.99
N ALA A 63 -6.18 16.73 -8.57
CA ALA A 63 -6.72 15.76 -9.54
C ALA A 63 -5.87 15.69 -10.81
N SER A 64 -5.36 16.82 -11.30
CA SER A 64 -4.46 16.88 -12.45
C SER A 64 -3.03 16.53 -12.03
N HIS A 65 -2.28 15.86 -12.91
CA HIS A 65 -0.87 15.53 -12.65
C HIS A 65 -0.01 16.78 -12.42
N ALA A 66 -0.29 17.87 -13.14
CA ALA A 66 0.44 19.13 -13.01
C ALA A 66 0.25 19.83 -11.65
N ALA A 67 -0.89 19.59 -10.98
CA ALA A 67 -1.18 20.17 -9.66
C ALA A 67 -0.74 19.26 -8.50
N ARG A 68 -0.12 18.11 -8.77
CA ARG A 68 0.34 17.19 -7.72
C ARG A 68 1.76 17.55 -7.28
N PRO A 69 2.06 17.37 -5.98
CA PRO A 69 3.44 17.44 -5.52
C PRO A 69 4.28 16.37 -6.22
N ARG A 70 5.56 16.67 -6.43
CA ARG A 70 6.52 15.71 -6.98
C ARG A 70 6.54 14.45 -6.12
N ASN A 71 6.48 13.28 -6.75
CA ASN A 71 6.59 12.02 -6.04
C ASN A 71 8.06 11.69 -5.79
N GLU A 72 8.47 11.72 -4.53
CA GLU A 72 9.82 11.32 -4.06
C GLU A 72 9.99 9.78 -4.01
N GLY A 73 8.98 9.02 -4.44
CA GLY A 73 8.98 7.55 -4.48
C GLY A 73 8.09 6.88 -3.44
N TYR A 74 7.39 7.64 -2.60
CA TYR A 74 6.61 7.12 -1.46
C TYR A 74 5.11 7.42 -1.53
N ARG A 75 4.64 7.98 -2.65
CA ARG A 75 3.24 8.37 -2.81
C ARG A 75 2.50 7.42 -3.74
N LEU A 76 1.43 6.83 -3.24
CA LEU A 76 0.50 5.99 -4.00
C LEU A 76 -0.85 6.70 -4.09
N VAL A 77 -1.22 7.15 -5.29
CA VAL A 77 -2.50 7.82 -5.54
C VAL A 77 -3.58 6.77 -5.71
N MET A 78 -4.65 6.86 -4.93
CA MET A 78 -5.77 5.93 -4.99
C MET A 78 -6.58 6.12 -6.28
N THR A 79 -7.05 5.02 -6.86
CA THR A 79 -7.99 4.99 -7.98
C THR A 79 -9.37 5.44 -7.54
N GLN A 80 -9.79 5.07 -6.32
CA GLN A 80 -10.99 5.60 -5.71
C GLN A 80 -10.93 7.14 -5.59
N ARG A 81 -12.06 7.78 -5.85
CA ARG A 81 -12.24 9.23 -5.75
C ARG A 81 -13.05 9.55 -4.50
N PRO A 82 -12.81 10.70 -3.85
CA PRO A 82 -13.75 11.22 -2.86
C PRO A 82 -15.14 11.35 -3.49
N GLU A 83 -16.18 11.01 -2.72
CA GLU A 83 -17.57 11.00 -3.22
C GLU A 83 -18.10 12.42 -3.46
N THR A 84 -17.84 13.34 -2.53
CA THR A 84 -18.31 14.72 -2.57
C THR A 84 -17.17 15.71 -2.35
N PRO A 85 -16.19 15.82 -3.27
CA PRO A 85 -15.07 16.71 -3.09
C PRO A 85 -15.48 18.16 -3.33
N SER A 86 -15.11 19.06 -2.42
CA SER A 86 -15.29 20.52 -2.60
C SER A 86 -14.28 21.15 -3.57
N LEU A 87 -13.17 20.46 -3.83
CA LEU A 87 -12.09 20.87 -4.73
C LEU A 87 -11.72 19.69 -5.66
N PRO A 88 -11.11 19.92 -6.85
CA PRO A 88 -10.70 18.84 -7.74
C PRO A 88 -9.49 18.09 -7.18
N VAL A 89 -9.73 17.15 -6.26
CA VAL A 89 -8.70 16.41 -5.52
C VAL A 89 -8.83 14.89 -5.71
N ARG A 90 -7.75 14.19 -5.37
CA ARG A 90 -7.64 12.74 -5.25
C ARG A 90 -7.05 12.42 -3.88
N VAL A 91 -7.25 11.19 -3.42
CA VAL A 91 -6.61 10.69 -2.21
C VAL A 91 -5.30 10.01 -2.59
N ALA A 92 -4.27 10.21 -1.78
CA ALA A 92 -3.03 9.46 -1.86
C ALA A 92 -2.59 8.99 -0.48
N VAL A 93 -1.86 7.88 -0.45
CA VAL A 93 -1.09 7.45 0.72
C VAL A 93 0.35 7.92 0.54
N ASN A 94 0.85 8.70 1.49
CA ASN A 94 2.21 9.19 1.52
C ASN A 94 2.99 8.47 2.63
N ALA A 95 3.87 7.56 2.22
CA ALA A 95 4.67 6.76 3.13
C ALA A 95 6.04 7.38 3.43
N GLN A 96 6.29 8.66 3.09
CA GLN A 96 7.65 9.23 3.15
C GLN A 96 8.22 9.30 4.58
N GLN A 97 7.40 9.71 5.55
CA GLN A 97 7.84 9.86 6.95
C GLN A 97 7.41 8.69 7.84
N MET A 98 6.27 8.08 7.53
CA MET A 98 5.71 6.96 8.28
C MET A 98 5.11 5.93 7.33
N GLY A 99 5.23 4.65 7.66
CA GLY A 99 4.66 3.59 6.86
C GLY A 99 5.12 2.20 7.28
N GLY A 100 4.53 1.19 6.65
CA GLY A 100 4.86 -0.22 6.87
C GLY A 100 6.04 -0.68 6.04
N LEU A 101 6.37 -1.97 6.13
CA LEU A 101 7.47 -2.60 5.41
C LEU A 101 7.36 -2.42 3.89
N ILE A 102 6.13 -2.47 3.37
CA ILE A 102 5.84 -2.41 1.94
C ILE A 102 6.22 -1.06 1.30
N ARG A 103 6.46 0.00 2.08
CA ARG A 103 6.94 1.28 1.55
C ARG A 103 8.28 1.19 0.81
N PHE A 104 9.05 0.12 1.04
CA PHE A 104 10.36 -0.12 0.43
C PHE A 104 10.32 -1.05 -0.79
N VAL A 105 9.13 -1.41 -1.30
CA VAL A 105 9.06 -2.16 -2.56
C VAL A 105 9.55 -1.30 -3.71
N ASN A 106 10.35 -1.89 -4.59
CA ASN A 106 10.91 -1.18 -5.74
C ASN A 106 10.02 -1.32 -6.97
N HIS A 107 10.17 -0.39 -7.90
CA HIS A 107 9.55 -0.48 -9.21
C HIS A 107 10.21 -1.59 -10.06
N SER A 108 9.39 -2.32 -10.81
CA SER A 108 9.81 -3.23 -11.88
C SER A 108 8.84 -3.15 -13.04
N CYS A 109 9.35 -3.16 -14.27
CA CYS A 109 8.53 -3.27 -15.49
C CYS A 109 7.91 -4.66 -15.67
N ALA A 110 8.44 -5.67 -14.97
CA ALA A 110 7.90 -7.03 -14.90
C ALA A 110 7.70 -7.40 -13.43
N PRO A 111 6.69 -6.82 -12.75
CA PRO A 111 6.50 -7.02 -11.32
C PRO A 111 5.90 -8.41 -11.04
N VAL A 112 6.32 -9.02 -9.94
CA VAL A 112 5.81 -10.32 -9.45
C VAL A 112 4.75 -10.16 -8.34
N ALA A 113 4.43 -8.91 -7.98
CA ALA A 113 3.41 -8.54 -7.03
C ALA A 113 2.70 -7.27 -7.52
N ARG A 114 1.49 -6.99 -7.00
CA ARG A 114 0.71 -5.81 -7.38
C ARG A 114 0.02 -5.21 -6.17
N PHE A 115 -0.21 -3.90 -6.22
CA PHE A 115 -1.12 -3.24 -5.29
C PHE A 115 -2.56 -3.49 -5.70
N LEU A 116 -3.41 -3.70 -4.69
CA LEU A 116 -4.86 -3.84 -4.84
C LEU A 116 -5.53 -2.90 -3.87
N GLU A 117 -6.47 -2.09 -4.38
CA GLU A 117 -7.34 -1.28 -3.53
C GLU A 117 -8.48 -2.14 -2.97
N VAL A 118 -8.66 -2.01 -1.68
CA VAL A 118 -9.57 -2.80 -0.86
C VAL A 118 -10.38 -1.87 0.03
N ALA A 119 -11.54 -2.34 0.48
CA ALA A 119 -12.40 -1.63 1.42
C ALA A 119 -12.80 -2.54 2.56
N ASN A 120 -13.34 -1.97 3.64
CA ASN A 120 -13.81 -2.71 4.81
C ASN A 120 -15.35 -2.72 4.95
N GLY A 121 -16.06 -2.19 3.95
CA GLY A 121 -17.52 -2.21 3.86
C GLY A 121 -18.25 -1.33 4.88
N ARG A 122 -17.51 -0.50 5.63
CA ARG A 122 -18.04 0.48 6.57
C ARG A 122 -17.61 1.89 6.20
#